data_AF-A0AB36T7F4-F1
#
_entry.id   AF-A0AB36T7F4-F1
#
_cell.length_a   1.000
_cell.length_b   1.000
_cell.length_c   1.000
_cell.angle_alpha   90.00
_cell.angle_beta   90.00
_cell.angle_gamma   90.00
#
_symmetry.space_group_name_H-M   'P 1'
#
loop_
_entity.id
_entity.type
_entity.pdbx_description
1 polymer ?
#
loop_
_entity_poly.entity_id
_entity_poly.type
_entity_poly.pdbx_seq_one_letter_code
_entity_poly.pdbx_strand_id
1 'polypeptide(L)'
;MTLEELLSYDGYDYNKIHNFVVTKGLQNVTPDDLDKIVEKYGKDVLGIVDFFNLYSIVSTNYANKTMKKWTICTGIMTIIVTIATVINLILFASTL
;
A
#
# COMPACT_ATOMS: atom_id res chain seq x y z
N MET A 1 16.79 3.31 -12.43
CA MET A 1 16.24 4.68 -12.47
C MET A 1 15.48 4.96 -11.19
N THR A 2 15.74 6.10 -10.55
CA THR A 2 15.00 6.57 -9.35
C THR A 2 13.75 7.35 -9.76
N LEU A 3 12.86 7.63 -8.80
CA LEU A 3 11.68 8.47 -9.07
C LEU A 3 12.07 9.90 -9.42
N GLU A 4 13.10 10.45 -8.77
CA GLU A 4 13.59 11.81 -9.03
C GLU A 4 14.18 11.94 -10.44
N GLU A 5 14.97 10.94 -10.86
CA GLU A 5 15.48 10.86 -12.23
C GLU A 5 14.33 10.80 -13.24
N LEU A 6 13.30 10.00 -12.97
CA LEU A 6 12.12 9.92 -13.83
C LEU A 6 11.45 11.29 -13.95
N LEU A 7 11.10 11.93 -12.82
CA LEU A 7 10.35 13.19 -12.79
C LEU A 7 11.12 14.41 -13.33
N SER A 8 12.45 14.32 -13.43
CA SER A 8 13.29 15.35 -14.06
C SER A 8 13.14 15.44 -15.59
N TYR A 9 12.55 14.43 -16.23
CA TYR A 9 12.33 14.45 -17.67
C TYR A 9 11.09 15.26 -18.03
N ASP A 10 11.27 16.18 -18.98
CA ASP A 10 10.16 16.88 -19.61
C ASP A 10 9.61 16.06 -20.77
N GLY A 11 8.35 15.66 -20.63
CA GLY A 11 7.63 14.82 -21.58
C GLY A 11 7.43 13.38 -21.09
N TYR A 12 6.33 12.80 -21.56
CA TYR A 12 5.93 11.43 -21.25
C TYR A 12 6.78 10.40 -22.02
N ASP A 13 7.31 9.40 -21.32
CA ASP A 13 7.99 8.24 -21.91
C ASP A 13 7.67 6.96 -21.13
N TYR A 14 6.88 6.08 -21.76
CA TYR A 14 6.47 4.79 -21.18
C TYR A 14 7.66 3.94 -20.74
N ASN A 15 8.73 3.88 -21.54
CA ASN A 15 9.87 3.02 -21.26
C ASN A 15 10.58 3.44 -19.98
N LYS A 16 10.56 4.74 -19.65
CA LYS A 16 11.15 5.24 -18.41
C LYS A 16 10.32 4.87 -17.19
N ILE A 17 8.99 4.93 -17.29
CA ILE A 17 8.09 4.46 -16.22
C ILE A 17 8.26 2.97 -16.02
N HIS A 18 8.29 2.19 -17.11
CA HIS A 18 8.57 0.77 -17.06
C HIS A 18 9.91 0.48 -16.36
N ASN A 19 10.98 1.18 -16.76
CA ASN A 19 12.31 1.03 -16.16
C ASN A 19 12.33 1.43 -14.69
N PHE A 20 11.60 2.47 -14.28
CA PHE A 20 11.44 2.84 -12.88
C PHE A 20 10.81 1.71 -12.07
N VAL A 21 9.67 1.18 -12.55
CA VAL A 21 8.94 0.08 -11.89
C VAL A 21 9.81 -1.18 -11.79
N VAL A 22 10.49 -1.54 -12.87
CA VAL A 22 11.39 -2.71 -12.90
C VAL A 22 12.58 -2.51 -11.97
N THR A 23 13.21 -1.33 -11.97
CA THR A 23 14.36 -1.04 -11.10
C THR A 23 13.95 -1.08 -9.62
N LYS A 24 12.85 -0.41 -9.26
CA LYS A 24 12.38 -0.33 -7.87
C LYS A 24 11.80 -1.66 -7.41
N GLY A 25 11.26 -2.45 -8.34
CA GLY A 25 10.51 -3.67 -8.09
C GLY A 25 9.05 -3.35 -7.73
N LEU A 26 8.13 -4.09 -8.33
CA LEU A 26 6.68 -3.88 -8.22
C LEU A 26 6.18 -3.86 -6.76
N GLN A 27 6.81 -4.63 -5.87
CA GLN A 27 6.49 -4.73 -4.44
C GLN A 27 6.92 -3.51 -3.61
N ASN A 28 7.80 -2.66 -4.17
CA ASN A 28 8.37 -1.50 -3.49
C ASN A 28 7.87 -0.17 -4.08
N VAL A 29 7.27 -0.20 -5.27
CA VAL A 29 6.52 0.94 -5.81
C VAL A 29 5.27 1.15 -4.96
N THR A 30 4.99 2.39 -4.60
CA THR A 30 3.80 2.78 -3.82
C THR A 30 2.79 3.54 -4.70
N PRO A 31 1.51 3.61 -4.27
CA PRO A 31 0.54 4.51 -4.91
C PRO A 31 1.06 5.95 -5.00
N ASP A 32 1.67 6.48 -3.94
CA ASP A 32 2.26 7.82 -3.92
C ASP A 32 3.33 8.05 -5.01
N ASP A 33 4.12 7.02 -5.36
CA ASP A 33 5.07 7.15 -6.48
C ASP A 33 4.33 7.34 -7.80
N LEU A 34 3.27 6.57 -8.01
CA LEU A 34 2.45 6.63 -9.22
C LEU A 34 1.64 7.92 -9.28
N ASP A 35 1.15 8.42 -8.14
CA ASP A 35 0.45 9.69 -8.06
C ASP A 35 1.35 10.85 -8.50
N LYS A 36 2.63 10.85 -8.09
CA LYS A 36 3.61 11.85 -8.56
C LYS A 36 3.87 11.75 -10.08
N ILE A 37 3.86 10.53 -10.62
CA ILE A 37 3.99 10.31 -12.07
C ILE A 37 2.75 10.86 -12.79
N VAL A 38 1.55 10.63 -12.27
CA VAL A 38 0.30 11.20 -12.82
C VAL A 38 0.28 12.72 -12.69
N GLU A 39 0.76 13.28 -11.58
CA GLU A 39 0.84 14.73 -11.38
C GLU A 39 1.76 15.40 -12.41
N LYS A 40 2.91 14.79 -12.72
CA LYS A 40 3.87 15.32 -13.69
C LYS A 40 3.42 15.14 -15.15
N TYR A 41 2.91 13.96 -15.52
CA TYR A 41 2.62 13.61 -16.92
C TYR A 41 1.12 13.64 -17.28
N GLY A 42 0.25 13.87 -16.30
CA GLY A 42 -1.17 14.13 -16.50
C GLY A 42 -1.92 13.01 -17.23
N LYS A 43 -2.69 13.39 -18.25
CA LYS A 43 -3.56 12.48 -19.00
C LYS A 43 -2.79 11.50 -19.89
N ASP A 44 -1.53 11.79 -20.20
CA ASP A 44 -0.72 10.97 -21.11
C ASP A 44 -0.44 9.58 -20.52
N VAL A 45 -0.24 9.51 -19.19
CA VAL A 45 -0.09 8.24 -18.46
C VAL A 45 -1.44 7.55 -18.21
N LEU A 46 -2.50 8.31 -17.92
CA LEU A 46 -3.82 7.74 -17.60
C LEU A 46 -4.53 7.12 -18.81
N GLY A 47 -4.22 7.58 -20.02
CA GLY A 47 -4.79 7.02 -21.26
C GLY A 47 -4.28 5.63 -21.61
N ILE A 48 -3.30 5.10 -20.88
CA ILE A 48 -2.60 3.86 -21.24
C ILE A 48 -3.04 2.73 -20.31
N VAL A 49 -3.61 1.70 -20.93
CA VAL A 49 -4.16 0.52 -20.24
C VAL A 49 -3.13 -0.14 -19.33
N ASP A 50 -1.87 -0.22 -19.76
CA ASP A 50 -0.79 -0.82 -18.97
C ASP A 50 -0.48 -0.02 -17.70
N PHE A 51 -0.55 1.31 -17.76
CA PHE A 51 -0.34 2.16 -16.58
C PHE A 51 -1.49 2.01 -15.58
N PHE A 52 -2.74 1.93 -16.07
CA PHE A 52 -3.90 1.67 -15.21
C PHE A 52 -3.79 0.30 -14.51
N ASN A 53 -3.40 -0.74 -15.25
CA ASN A 53 -3.18 -2.07 -14.70
C ASN A 53 -2.05 -2.07 -13.65
N LEU A 54 -0.95 -1.39 -13.94
CA LEU A 54 0.15 -1.18 -13.00
C LEU A 54 -0.35 -0.51 -11.72
N TYR A 55 -1.12 0.58 -11.86
CA TYR A 55 -1.67 1.33 -10.74
C TYR A 55 -2.57 0.45 -9.87
N SER A 56 -3.44 -0.34 -10.49
CA SER A 56 -4.31 -1.30 -9.80
C SER A 56 -3.52 -2.35 -9.02
N ILE A 57 -2.47 -2.92 -9.62
CA ILE A 57 -1.63 -3.93 -8.97
C ILE A 57 -0.84 -3.33 -7.79
N VAL A 58 -0.22 -2.16 -7.98
CA VAL A 58 0.52 -1.45 -6.93
C VAL A 58 -0.40 -1.09 -5.76
N SER A 59 -1.57 -0.55 -6.05
CA SER A 59 -2.59 -0.21 -5.04
C SER A 59 -3.05 -1.44 -4.26
N THR A 60 -3.31 -2.54 -4.96
CA THR A 60 -3.70 -3.81 -4.33
C THR A 60 -2.59 -4.38 -3.45
N ASN A 61 -1.34 -4.34 -3.90
CA ASN A 61 -0.19 -4.79 -3.11
C ASN A 61 0.00 -3.95 -1.86
N TYR A 62 -0.12 -2.62 -1.99
CA TYR A 62 -0.04 -1.70 -0.86
C TYR A 62 -1.16 -1.94 0.16
N ALA A 63 -2.40 -2.08 -0.32
CA ALA A 63 -3.56 -2.42 0.50
C ALA A 63 -3.35 -3.75 1.22
N ASN A 64 -2.91 -4.81 0.51
CA ASN A 64 -2.63 -6.12 1.10
C ASN A 64 -1.56 -6.07 2.19
N LYS A 65 -0.49 -5.30 1.98
CA LYS A 65 0.58 -5.12 2.99
C LYS A 65 0.04 -4.39 4.23
N THR A 66 -0.78 -3.38 4.03
CA THR A 66 -1.44 -2.63 5.11
C THR A 66 -2.42 -3.53 5.85
N MET A 67 -3.28 -4.26 5.15
CA MET A 67 -4.22 -5.21 5.74
C MET A 67 -3.51 -6.28 6.58
N LYS A 68 -2.40 -6.85 6.11
CA LYS A 68 -1.62 -7.82 6.91
C LYS A 68 -1.17 -7.24 8.26
N LYS A 69 -0.71 -5.99 8.29
CA LYS A 69 -0.34 -5.31 9.55
C LYS A 69 -1.56 -5.13 10.45
N TRP A 70 -2.66 -4.63 9.89
CA TRP A 70 -3.91 -4.47 10.62
C TRP A 70 -4.43 -5.78 11.19
N THR A 71 -4.39 -6.87 10.42
CA THR A 71 -4.80 -8.20 10.89
C THR A 71 -3.98 -8.68 12.10
N ILE A 72 -2.66 -8.45 12.09
CA ILE A 72 -1.80 -8.80 13.24
C ILE A 72 -2.19 -7.97 14.47
N CYS A 73 -2.36 -6.65 14.31
CA CYS A 73 -2.78 -5.76 15.40
C CYS A 73 -4.14 -6.17 15.98
N THR A 74 -5.13 -6.43 15.12
CA THR A 74 -6.46 -6.89 15.52
C THR A 74 -6.38 -8.24 16.24
N GLY A 75 -5.52 -9.16 15.78
CA GLY A 75 -5.30 -10.45 16.44
C GLY A 75 -4.79 -10.30 17.87
N ILE A 76 -3.77 -9.47 18.09
CA ILE A 76 -3.24 -9.18 19.44
C ILE A 76 -4.30 -8.52 20.31
N MET A 77 -5.01 -7.51 19.79
CA MET A 77 -6.07 -6.81 20.53
C MET A 77 -7.18 -7.76 20.96
N THR A 78 -7.56 -8.70 20.10
CA THR A 78 -8.61 -9.69 20.38
C THR A 78 -8.22 -10.59 21.56
N ILE A 79 -6.96 -11.03 21.61
CA ILE A 79 -6.46 -11.85 22.73
C ILE A 79 -6.52 -11.05 24.05
N ILE A 80 -6.06 -9.80 24.04
CA ILE A 80 -6.06 -8.93 25.22
C ILE A 80 -7.49 -8.74 25.75
N VAL A 81 -8.43 -8.39 24.86
CA VAL A 81 -9.84 -8.18 25.23
C VAL A 81 -10.47 -9.47 25.78
N THR A 82 -10.16 -10.62 25.18
CA THR A 82 -10.66 -11.92 25.64
C THR A 82 -10.18 -12.22 27.07
N ILE A 83 -8.88 -12.05 27.34
CA ILE A 83 -8.32 -12.27 28.69
C ILE A 83 -8.94 -11.33 29.72
N ALA A 84 -9.06 -10.03 29.40
CA ALA A 84 -9.68 -9.05 30.29
C ALA A 84 -11.14 -9.41 30.61
N THR A 85 -11.88 -9.88 29.62
CA THR A 85 -13.27 -10.33 29.79
C THR A 85 -13.37 -11.54 30.72
N VAL A 86 -12.49 -12.53 30.56
CA VAL A 86 -12.43 -13.72 31.43
C VAL A 86 -12.09 -13.34 32.87
N ILE A 87 -11.11 -12.47 33.09
CA ILE A 87 -10.73 -12.01 34.44
C ILE A 87 -11.91 -11.30 35.12
N ASN A 88 -12.60 -10.41 34.40
CA ASN A 88 -13.78 -9.72 34.92
C ASN A 88 -14.90 -10.69 35.32
N LEU A 89 -15.13 -11.73 34.52
CA LEU A 89 -16.11 -12.77 34.86
C LEU A 89 -15.73 -13.54 36.13
N ILE A 90 -14.45 -13.91 36.30
CA ILE A 90 -13.97 -14.60 37.50
C ILE A 90 -14.12 -13.72 38.74
N LEU A 91 -13.72 -12.44 38.65
CA LEU A 91 -13.84 -11.49 39.75
C LEU A 91 -15.31 -11.28 40.15
N PHE A 92 -16.20 -11.12 39.17
CA PHE A 92 -17.63 -10.99 39.41
C PHE A 92 -18.20 -12.24 40.10
N ALA A 93 -17.83 -13.44 39.63
CA ALA A 93 -18.28 -14.69 40.26
C ALA A 93 -17.74 -14.86 41.70
N SER A 94 -16.57 -14.31 42.03
CA SER A 94 -15.99 -14.38 43.38
C SER A 94 -16.56 -13.36 44.38
N THR A 95 -17.36 -12.41 43.90
CA THR A 95 -18.00 -11.37 44.74
C THR A 95 -19.48 -11.64 45.02
N LEU A 96 -19.99 -12.79 44.55
CA LEU A 96 -21.36 -13.28 44.69
C LEU A 96 -21.42 -14.41 45.73
#